data_AF-A0A452RV46-F1
#
_entry.id   AF-A0A452RV46-F1
#
_cell.length_a   1.000
_cell.length_b   1.000
_cell.length_c   1.000
_cell.angle_alpha   90.00
_cell.angle_beta   90.00
_cell.angle_gamma   90.00
#
_symmetry.space_group_name_H-M   'P 1'
#
loop_
_entity.id
_entity.type
_entity.pdbx_description
1 polymer ?
#
loop_
_entity_poly.entity_id
_entity_poly.type
_entity_poly.pdbx_seq_one_letter_code
_entity_poly.pdbx_strand_id
1 'polypeptide(L)'
;MELCRSSALLTGSLGLVCTLIALSTDYWFEARGPGFSLHSGLWPKGFRNNIADYIHATQSLLILAAVWGLVSVTFLIMSCIPSLSVRGSWPLASSIMAFAAAIFATVAMVVYTSERWNQPQHPQVQTFFSWSFYLGWVSAVLLFCTGGLSLGAHCRGPQPGYDTL
;
A
#
# COMPACT_ATOMS: atom_id res chain seq x y z
N MET A 1 24.04 4.86 -8.82
CA MET A 1 23.20 4.57 -7.63
C MET A 1 22.00 5.49 -7.49
N GLU A 2 22.07 6.73 -8.00
CA GLU A 2 21.00 7.73 -7.85
C GLU A 2 19.70 7.35 -8.59
N LEU A 3 19.78 6.75 -9.78
CA LEU A 3 18.60 6.29 -10.54
C LEU A 3 17.73 5.30 -9.76
N CYS A 4 18.36 4.38 -9.02
CA CYS A 4 17.64 3.35 -8.25
C CYS A 4 16.92 3.97 -7.04
N ARG A 5 17.53 4.98 -6.41
CA ARG A 5 16.95 5.71 -5.28
C ARG A 5 15.81 6.62 -5.73
N SER A 6 15.96 7.32 -6.85
CA SER A 6 14.88 8.14 -7.42
C SER A 6 13.71 7.28 -7.90
N SER A 7 13.97 6.13 -8.53
CA SER A 7 12.91 5.18 -8.90
C SER A 7 12.20 4.60 -7.67
N ALA A 8 12.93 4.30 -6.59
CA ALA A 8 12.32 3.83 -5.33
C ALA A 8 11.42 4.91 -4.72
N LEU A 9 11.87 6.16 -4.70
CA LEU A 9 11.07 7.30 -4.23
C LEU A 9 9.80 7.52 -5.04
N LEU A 10 9.91 7.45 -6.38
CA LEU A 10 8.76 7.63 -7.25
C LEU A 10 7.74 6.51 -7.04
N THR A 11 8.22 5.26 -7.01
CA THR A 11 7.36 4.09 -6.83
C THR A 11 6.72 4.07 -5.44
N GLY A 12 7.47 4.46 -4.41
CA GLY A 12 6.99 4.50 -3.03
C GLY A 12 5.99 5.60 -2.78
N SER A 13 6.23 6.80 -3.33
CA SER A 13 5.28 7.92 -3.23
C SER A 13 4.00 7.63 -4.02
N LEU A 14 4.10 7.07 -5.23
CA LEU A 14 2.93 6.65 -6.00
C LEU A 14 2.15 5.53 -5.27
N GLY A 15 2.83 4.53 -4.72
CA GLY A 15 2.21 3.47 -3.91
C GLY A 15 1.49 4.01 -2.68
N LEU A 16 2.09 4.98 -1.97
CA LEU A 16 1.47 5.65 -0.83
C LEU A 16 0.21 6.41 -1.26
N VAL A 17 0.29 7.19 -2.33
CA VAL A 17 -0.84 7.96 -2.86
C VAL A 17 -1.97 7.02 -3.29
N CYS A 18 -1.68 5.94 -4.01
CA CYS A 18 -2.67 4.93 -4.38
C CYS A 18 -3.32 4.30 -3.14
N THR A 19 -2.56 4.03 -2.08
CA THR A 19 -3.09 3.50 -0.81
C THR A 19 -4.03 4.50 -0.12
N LEU A 20 -3.66 5.78 -0.08
CA LEU A 20 -4.50 6.85 0.49
C LEU A 20 -5.77 7.09 -0.32
N ILE A 21 -5.67 7.06 -1.65
CA ILE A 21 -6.83 7.15 -2.54
C ILE A 21 -7.75 5.96 -2.29
N ALA A 22 -7.22 4.73 -2.27
CA ALA A 22 -8.00 3.54 -1.95
C ALA A 22 -8.66 3.68 -0.56
N LEU A 23 -7.96 4.11 0.48
CA LEU A 23 -8.53 4.25 1.82
C LEU A 23 -9.64 5.33 1.91
N SER A 24 -9.52 6.42 1.15
CA SER A 24 -10.42 7.58 1.25
C SER A 24 -11.62 7.53 0.31
N THR A 25 -11.55 6.75 -0.78
CA THR A 25 -12.62 6.73 -1.77
C THR A 25 -13.68 5.70 -1.48
N ASP A 26 -14.92 6.09 -1.78
CA ASP A 26 -16.08 5.23 -1.57
C ASP A 26 -16.33 4.23 -2.71
N TYR A 27 -15.41 4.14 -3.68
CA TYR A 27 -15.55 3.34 -4.89
C TYR A 27 -14.81 1.99 -4.78
N TRP A 28 -14.99 1.28 -3.67
CA TRP A 28 -14.49 -0.09 -3.54
C TRP A 28 -15.42 -1.08 -4.25
N PHE A 29 -16.71 -0.84 -4.10
CA PHE A 29 -17.72 -1.77 -4.52
C PHE A 29 -18.90 -1.04 -5.15
N GLU A 30 -19.32 -1.47 -6.33
CA GLU A 30 -20.52 -0.99 -6.99
C GLU A 30 -21.57 -2.12 -6.98
N ALA A 31 -22.70 -1.86 -6.35
CA ALA A 31 -23.90 -2.67 -6.50
C ALA A 31 -24.79 -2.00 -7.56
N ARG A 32 -24.97 -2.66 -8.70
CA ARG A 32 -25.82 -2.15 -9.79
C ARG A 32 -27.16 -2.86 -9.77
N GLY A 33 -28.22 -2.10 -9.48
CA GLY A 33 -29.61 -2.53 -9.65
C GLY A 33 -30.19 -2.04 -10.98
N PRO A 34 -31.42 -2.44 -11.34
CA PRO A 34 -32.06 -2.13 -12.63
C PRO A 34 -32.30 -0.62 -12.89
N GLY A 35 -32.10 0.26 -11.91
CA GLY A 35 -32.19 1.72 -12.09
C GLY A 35 -31.32 2.57 -11.15
N PHE A 36 -30.49 1.96 -10.31
CA PHE A 36 -29.64 2.68 -9.35
C PHE A 36 -28.29 1.97 -9.19
N SER A 37 -27.19 2.72 -9.23
CA SER A 37 -25.87 2.27 -8.78
C SER A 37 -25.61 2.78 -7.37
N LEU A 38 -25.33 1.87 -6.44
CA LEU A 38 -24.90 2.22 -5.10
C LEU A 38 -23.41 1.91 -4.98
N HIS A 39 -22.63 2.95 -4.67
CA HIS A 39 -21.21 2.81 -4.34
C HIS A 39 -21.05 2.67 -2.84
N SER A 40 -20.30 1.64 -2.44
CA SER A 40 -19.98 1.40 -1.05
C SER A 40 -18.47 1.47 -0.86
N GLY A 41 -18.07 2.42 -0.01
CA GLY A 41 -16.70 2.62 0.39
C GLY A 41 -16.28 1.69 1.50
N LEU A 42 -15.02 1.84 1.89
CA LEU A 42 -14.53 1.23 3.10
C LEU A 42 -15.14 1.90 4.36
N TRP A 43 -15.59 3.16 4.27
CA TRP A 43 -16.20 3.91 5.38
C TRP A 43 -17.74 3.91 5.27
N PRO A 44 -18.45 3.10 6.07
CA PRO A 44 -19.90 3.02 5.99
C PRO A 44 -20.57 4.32 6.47
N LYS A 45 -21.42 4.91 5.62
CA LYS A 45 -22.16 6.17 5.88
C LYS A 45 -23.48 5.97 6.66
N GLY A 46 -23.76 4.76 7.16
CA GLY A 46 -25.05 4.39 7.78
C GLY A 46 -24.96 4.03 9.27
N PHE A 47 -26.10 4.13 9.98
CA PHE A 47 -26.24 3.83 11.41
C PHE A 47 -26.08 2.33 11.72
N ARG A 48 -24.84 1.94 12.02
CA ARG A 48 -24.35 1.02 13.08
C ARG A 48 -25.26 -0.12 13.59
N ASN A 49 -25.75 -1.03 12.74
CA ASN A 49 -26.33 -2.28 13.25
C ASN A 49 -25.77 -3.59 12.65
N ASN A 50 -24.93 -3.56 11.59
CA ASN A 50 -24.26 -4.76 11.07
C ASN A 50 -23.14 -4.41 10.07
N ILE A 51 -22.15 -3.62 10.50
CA ILE A 51 -20.93 -3.45 9.69
C ILE A 51 -20.14 -4.74 9.85
N ALA A 52 -19.80 -5.39 8.74
CA ALA A 52 -19.10 -6.65 8.80
C ALA A 52 -17.68 -6.47 9.36
N ASP A 53 -17.28 -7.31 10.31
CA ASP A 53 -16.00 -7.20 11.02
C ASP A 53 -14.78 -7.20 10.07
N TYR A 54 -14.90 -7.86 8.91
CA TYR A 54 -13.85 -7.86 7.89
C TYR A 54 -13.57 -6.47 7.29
N ILE A 55 -14.56 -5.56 7.27
CA ILE A 55 -14.38 -4.18 6.79
C ILE A 55 -13.46 -3.43 7.75
N HIS A 56 -13.69 -3.58 9.07
CA HIS A 56 -12.84 -2.98 10.09
C HIS A 56 -11.43 -3.58 10.10
N ALA A 57 -11.30 -4.90 9.87
CA ALA A 57 -10.01 -5.54 9.68
C ALA A 57 -9.27 -4.96 8.46
N THR A 58 -9.95 -4.84 7.32
CA THR A 58 -9.38 -4.27 6.09
C THR A 58 -8.95 -2.80 6.27
N GLN A 59 -9.78 -1.99 6.94
CA GLN A 59 -9.46 -0.60 7.27
C GLN A 59 -8.19 -0.49 8.11
N SER A 60 -8.12 -1.24 9.22
CA SER A 60 -6.96 -1.20 10.12
C SER A 60 -5.68 -1.60 9.39
N LEU A 61 -5.72 -2.69 8.60
CA LEU A 61 -4.58 -3.16 7.82
C LEU A 61 -4.12 -2.13 6.77
N LEU A 62 -5.04 -1.46 6.07
CA LEU A 62 -4.68 -0.40 5.12
C LEU A 62 -4.11 0.85 5.80
N ILE A 63 -4.61 1.21 6.99
CA ILE A 63 -4.04 2.30 7.79
C ILE A 63 -2.61 1.95 8.21
N LEU A 64 -2.40 0.72 8.71
CA LEU A 64 -1.06 0.21 9.02
C LEU A 64 -0.14 0.25 7.79
N ALA A 65 -0.63 -0.19 6.62
CA ALA A 65 0.11 -0.12 5.37
C ALA A 65 0.49 1.32 4.99
N ALA A 66 -0.44 2.28 5.15
CA ALA A 66 -0.19 3.69 4.86
C ALA A 66 0.84 4.30 5.83
N VAL A 67 0.78 3.96 7.12
CA VAL A 67 1.74 4.42 8.13
C VAL A 67 3.14 3.89 7.80
N TRP A 68 3.28 2.58 7.56
CA TRP A 68 4.57 1.99 7.18
C TRP A 68 5.09 2.52 5.84
N GLY A 69 4.21 2.77 4.87
CA GLY A 69 4.55 3.40 3.60
C GLY A 69 5.07 4.83 3.77
N LEU A 70 4.41 5.64 4.61
CA LEU A 70 4.84 7.01 4.90
C LEU A 70 6.22 7.04 5.57
N VAL A 71 6.42 6.15 6.56
CA VAL A 71 7.71 5.98 7.23
C VAL A 71 8.79 5.58 6.22
N SER A 72 8.50 4.64 5.32
CA SER A 72 9.43 4.22 4.25
C SER A 72 9.82 5.36 3.31
N VAL A 73 8.84 6.14 2.83
CA VAL A 73 9.08 7.31 1.95
C VAL A 73 9.93 8.36 2.68
N THR A 74 9.65 8.60 3.96
CA THR A 74 10.43 9.55 4.78
C THR A 74 11.90 9.12 4.87
N PHE A 75 12.17 7.85 5.14
CA PHE A 75 13.54 7.32 5.15
C PHE A 75 14.23 7.39 3.77
N LEU A 76 13.48 7.22 2.67
CA LEU A 76 14.03 7.41 1.32
C LEU A 76 14.41 8.85 1.04
N ILE A 77 13.56 9.81 1.44
CA ILE A 77 13.84 11.25 1.29
C ILE A 77 15.11 11.59 2.07
N MET A 78 15.22 11.14 3.32
CA MET A 78 16.42 11.33 4.14
C MET A 78 17.66 10.70 3.51
N SER A 79 17.52 9.53 2.86
CA SER A 79 18.63 8.88 2.13
C SER A 79 19.09 9.65 0.89
N CYS A 80 18.24 10.53 0.32
CA CYS A 80 18.57 11.34 -0.85
C CYS A 80 19.28 12.65 -0.50
N ILE A 81 19.27 13.08 0.77
CA ILE A 81 19.94 14.30 1.22
C ILE A 81 21.40 13.96 1.59
N PRO A 82 22.41 14.45 0.84
CA PRO A 82 23.82 14.09 1.08
C PRO A 82 24.33 14.48 2.48
N SER A 83 23.81 15.57 3.06
CA SER A 83 24.20 16.06 4.40
C SER A 83 23.69 15.20 5.55
N LEU A 84 22.66 14.37 5.34
CA LEU A 84 22.08 13.47 6.35
C LEU A 84 22.46 11.99 6.09
N SER A 85 23.06 11.69 4.94
CA SER A 85 23.43 10.34 4.48
C SER A 85 24.75 9.84 5.11
N VAL A 86 24.94 10.05 6.42
CA VAL A 86 26.19 9.69 7.14
C VAL A 86 26.24 8.19 7.49
N ARG A 87 25.13 7.46 7.36
CA ARG A 87 25.03 6.03 7.70
C ARG A 87 24.30 5.28 6.59
N GLY A 88 24.98 4.35 5.91
CA GLY A 88 24.41 3.53 4.83
C GLY A 88 23.24 2.60 5.23
N SER A 89 22.67 2.73 6.43
CA SER A 89 21.56 1.91 6.97
C SER A 89 20.17 2.43 6.58
N TRP A 90 20.02 3.72 6.23
CA TRP A 90 18.72 4.31 5.89
C TRP A 90 17.97 3.61 4.73
N PRO A 91 18.64 3.18 3.63
CA PRO A 91 17.97 2.45 2.54
C PRO A 91 17.47 1.06 2.95
N LEU A 92 18.17 0.38 3.87
CA LEU A 92 17.79 -0.93 4.38
C LEU A 92 16.57 -0.81 5.30
N ALA A 93 16.58 0.17 6.21
CA ALA A 93 15.43 0.47 7.04
C ALA A 93 14.19 0.80 6.19
N SER A 94 14.34 1.65 5.17
CA SER A 94 13.26 1.95 4.22
C SER A 94 12.72 0.69 3.53
N SER A 95 13.61 -0.21 3.09
CA SER A 95 13.23 -1.44 2.40
C SER A 95 12.37 -2.34 3.29
N ILE A 96 12.78 -2.56 4.55
CA ILE A 96 12.00 -3.33 5.53
C ILE A 96 10.61 -2.72 5.71
N MET A 97 10.52 -1.39 5.85
CA MET A 97 9.24 -0.71 6.03
C MET A 97 8.35 -0.76 4.78
N ALA A 98 8.95 -0.72 3.58
CA ALA A 98 8.21 -0.88 2.33
C ALA A 98 7.64 -2.31 2.18
N PHE A 99 8.42 -3.33 2.53
CA PHE A 99 7.94 -4.72 2.54
C PHE A 99 6.85 -4.94 3.58
N ALA A 100 7.00 -4.40 4.78
CA ALA A 100 5.96 -4.45 5.81
C ALA A 100 4.66 -3.79 5.30
N ALA A 101 4.76 -2.59 4.71
CA ALA A 101 3.62 -1.90 4.11
C ALA A 101 2.95 -2.73 3.01
N ALA A 102 3.74 -3.36 2.14
CA ALA A 102 3.23 -4.21 1.06
C ALA A 102 2.53 -5.47 1.58
N ILE A 103 3.06 -6.11 2.64
CA ILE A 103 2.41 -7.26 3.28
C ILE A 103 1.08 -6.84 3.90
N PHE A 104 1.04 -5.74 4.66
CA PHE A 104 -0.22 -5.27 5.24
C PHE A 104 -1.26 -4.90 4.17
N ALA A 105 -0.84 -4.23 3.08
CA ALA A 105 -1.71 -3.91 1.96
C ALA A 105 -2.24 -5.19 1.27
N THR A 106 -1.38 -6.15 0.96
CA THR A 106 -1.81 -7.42 0.33
C THR A 106 -2.75 -8.21 1.22
N VAL A 107 -2.46 -8.34 2.52
CA VAL A 107 -3.34 -9.03 3.47
C VAL A 107 -4.70 -8.34 3.52
N ALA A 108 -4.75 -7.00 3.57
CA ALA A 108 -6.01 -6.25 3.53
C ALA A 108 -6.82 -6.57 2.28
N MET A 109 -6.18 -6.55 1.11
CA MET A 109 -6.84 -6.85 -0.17
C MET A 109 -7.32 -8.30 -0.24
N VAL A 110 -6.53 -9.26 0.24
CA VAL A 110 -6.87 -10.68 0.26
C VAL A 110 -8.06 -10.93 1.18
N VAL A 111 -8.04 -10.40 2.41
CA VAL A 111 -9.14 -10.54 3.39
C VAL A 111 -10.44 -9.97 2.82
N TYR A 112 -10.38 -8.76 2.24
CA TYR A 112 -11.55 -8.15 1.62
C TYR A 112 -12.11 -9.00 0.48
N THR A 113 -11.22 -9.57 -0.35
CA THR A 113 -11.62 -10.39 -1.50
C THR A 113 -12.19 -11.74 -1.06
N SER A 114 -11.57 -12.41 -0.08
CA SER A 114 -11.98 -13.75 0.38
C SER A 114 -13.31 -13.72 1.10
N GLU A 115 -13.50 -12.76 2.01
CA GLU A 115 -14.75 -12.61 2.76
C GLU A 115 -15.91 -12.26 1.81
N ARG A 116 -15.63 -11.44 0.79
CA ARG A 116 -16.62 -11.13 -0.25
C ARG A 116 -16.96 -12.31 -1.14
N TRP A 117 -15.99 -13.17 -1.46
CA TRP A 117 -16.22 -14.37 -2.27
C TRP A 117 -17.09 -15.40 -1.54
N ASN A 118 -16.96 -15.48 -0.21
CA ASN A 118 -17.74 -16.39 0.62
C ASN A 118 -19.19 -15.92 0.87
N GLN A 119 -19.52 -14.68 0.54
CA GLN A 119 -20.85 -14.13 0.80
C GLN A 119 -21.86 -14.57 -0.28
N PRO A 120 -23.04 -15.12 0.08
CA PRO A 120 -24.03 -15.58 -0.89
C PRO A 120 -24.43 -14.46 -1.86
N GLN A 121 -24.24 -14.68 -3.15
CA GLN A 121 -24.64 -13.71 -4.17
C GLN A 121 -26.17 -13.75 -4.30
N HIS A 122 -26.83 -12.63 -3.99
CA HIS A 122 -28.26 -12.50 -4.24
C HIS A 122 -28.51 -12.33 -5.75
N PRO A 123 -29.42 -13.11 -6.35
CA PRO A 123 -29.62 -13.15 -7.80
C PRO A 123 -30.15 -11.84 -8.43
N GLN A 124 -30.57 -10.87 -7.62
CA GLN A 124 -31.14 -9.59 -8.07
C GLN A 124 -30.16 -8.41 -8.09
N VAL A 125 -28.98 -8.52 -7.45
CA VAL A 125 -28.03 -7.42 -7.35
C VAL A 125 -26.69 -7.85 -7.93
N GLN A 126 -26.34 -7.29 -9.08
CA GLN A 126 -25.04 -7.55 -9.67
C GLN A 126 -23.99 -6.68 -8.99
N THR A 127 -22.96 -7.33 -8.47
CA THR A 127 -21.91 -6.71 -7.66
C THR A 127 -20.59 -6.71 -8.40
N PHE A 128 -19.95 -5.55 -8.46
CA PHE A 128 -18.68 -5.37 -9.17
C PHE A 128 -17.65 -4.67 -8.29
N PHE A 129 -16.39 -5.10 -8.41
CA PHE A 129 -15.26 -4.37 -7.85
C PHE A 129 -15.02 -3.09 -8.65
N SER A 130 -14.91 -1.96 -7.96
CA SER A 130 -14.65 -0.65 -8.58
C SER A 130 -13.16 -0.32 -8.61
N TRP A 131 -12.81 0.81 -9.22
CA TRP A 131 -11.44 1.25 -9.49
C TRP A 131 -10.57 1.39 -8.22
N SER A 132 -11.12 1.79 -7.08
CA SER A 132 -10.36 1.94 -5.84
C SER A 132 -9.83 0.61 -5.32
N PHE A 133 -10.55 -0.49 -5.55
CA PHE A 133 -10.08 -1.84 -5.22
C PHE A 133 -8.85 -2.21 -6.06
N TYR A 134 -8.87 -1.92 -7.36
CA TYR A 134 -7.70 -2.15 -8.21
C TYR A 134 -6.51 -1.27 -7.80
N LEU A 135 -6.75 -0.03 -7.37
CA LEU A 135 -5.70 0.83 -6.83
C LEU A 135 -5.06 0.27 -5.56
N GLY A 136 -5.80 -0.45 -4.71
CA GLY A 136 -5.24 -1.15 -3.55
C GLY A 136 -4.29 -2.30 -3.94
N TRP A 137 -4.60 -3.04 -5.02
CA TRP A 137 -3.68 -4.05 -5.56
C TRP A 137 -2.46 -3.41 -6.23
N VAL A 138 -2.66 -2.33 -6.99
CA VAL A 138 -1.57 -1.58 -7.62
C VAL A 138 -0.64 -1.01 -6.56
N SER A 139 -1.16 -0.47 -5.45
CA SER A 139 -0.34 0.08 -4.38
C SER A 139 0.53 -0.99 -3.73
N ALA A 140 0.00 -2.19 -3.49
CA ALA A 140 0.77 -3.31 -2.96
C ALA A 140 1.97 -3.67 -3.86
N VAL A 141 1.75 -3.77 -5.18
CA VAL A 141 2.81 -4.06 -6.15
C VAL A 141 3.86 -2.95 -6.16
N LEU A 142 3.44 -1.68 -6.16
CA LEU A 142 4.33 -0.53 -6.11
C LEU A 142 5.18 -0.53 -4.83
N LEU A 143 4.61 -0.85 -3.67
CA LEU A 143 5.33 -0.95 -2.40
C LEU A 143 6.35 -2.11 -2.41
N PHE A 144 6.01 -3.26 -3.02
CA PHE A 144 6.98 -4.35 -3.24
C PHE A 144 8.15 -3.92 -4.12
N CYS A 145 7.87 -3.26 -5.25
CA CYS A 145 8.90 -2.73 -6.13
C CYS A 145 9.79 -1.71 -5.41
N THR A 146 9.19 -0.85 -4.58
CA THR A 146 9.90 0.13 -3.75
C THR A 146 10.87 -0.57 -2.81
N GLY A 147 10.42 -1.59 -2.07
CA GLY A 147 11.28 -2.38 -1.17
C GLY A 147 12.46 -3.01 -1.90
N GLY A 148 12.23 -3.60 -3.08
CA GLY A 148 13.27 -4.21 -3.90
C GLY A 148 14.28 -3.21 -4.47
N LEU A 149 13.82 -2.06 -4.97
CA LEU A 149 14.69 -1.00 -5.47
C LEU A 149 15.54 -0.39 -4.34
N SER A 150 14.97 -0.19 -3.15
CA SER A 150 15.68 0.29 -1.96
C SER A 150 16.75 -0.70 -1.50
N LEU A 151 16.45 -2.00 -1.50
CA LEU A 151 17.41 -3.05 -1.15
C LEU A 151 18.54 -3.13 -2.18
N GLY A 152 18.22 -3.07 -3.48
CA GLY A 152 19.20 -3.04 -4.56
C GLY A 152 20.13 -1.83 -4.48
N ALA A 153 19.62 -0.67 -4.05
CA ALA A 153 20.42 0.53 -3.82
C ALA A 153 21.33 0.39 -2.58
N HIS A 154 20.96 -0.41 -1.58
CA HIS A 154 21.81 -0.73 -0.43
C HIS A 154 22.93 -1.71 -0.82
N CYS A 155 22.60 -2.82 -1.48
CA CYS A 155 23.59 -3.84 -1.89
C CYS A 155 24.62 -3.33 -2.90
N ARG A 156 24.30 -2.28 -3.66
CA ARG A 156 25.23 -1.62 -4.60
C ARG A 156 26.03 -0.47 -3.96
N GLY A 157 25.78 -0.14 -2.69
CA GLY A 157 26.55 0.84 -1.92
C GLY A 157 28.03 0.45 -1.84
N PRO A 158 28.97 1.41 -1.73
CA PRO A 158 30.39 1.07 -1.63
C PRO A 158 30.60 0.23 -0.36
N GLN A 159 31.16 -0.97 -0.53
CA GLN A 159 31.72 -1.73 0.57
C GLN A 159 32.73 -0.80 1.29
N PRO A 160 32.68 -0.64 2.62
CA PRO A 160 33.74 0.07 3.33
C PRO A 160 35.02 -0.74 3.11
N GLY A 161 35.82 -0.31 2.13
CA GLY A 161 37.10 -0.90 1.81
C GLY A 161 38.01 -0.74 3.03
N TYR A 162 38.40 -1.87 3.59
CA TYR A 162 39.53 -1.98 4.52
C TYR A 162 40.86 -1.92 3.74
N ASP A 163 40.98 -1.02 2.75
CA ASP A 163 42.17 -0.87 1.91
C ASP A 163 42.92 0.41 2.27
N THR A 164 43.28 0.55 3.54
CA THR A 164 44.40 1.42 3.96
C THR A 164 45.04 0.81 5.22
N LEU A 165 45.87 -0.21 5.01
CA LEU A 165 46.92 -0.61 5.93
C LEU A 165 48.26 -0.48 5.20
#